data_AF-A0A7J2M9W3-F1
#
_entry.id   AF-A0A7J2M9W3-F1
#
_cell.length_a   1.000
_cell.length_b   1.000
_cell.length_c   1.000
_cell.angle_alpha   90.00
_cell.angle_beta   90.00
_cell.angle_gamma   90.00
#
_symmetry.space_group_name_H-M   'P 1'
#
loop_
_entity.id
_entity.type
_entity.pdbx_description
1 polymer ?
#
loop_
_entity_poly.entity_id
_entity_poly.type
_entity_poly.pdbx_seq_one_letter_code
_entity_poly.pdbx_strand_id
1 'polypeptide(L)' 'MLKKKILTVKELSEHIKGLLEAEELAGIWVEGELSNFRKAVRHYYFDLKDEHALLRCVMFRPSIPFVPKNG' A
#
# COMPACT_ATOMS: atom_id res chain seq x y z
N MET A 1 1.27 36.35 -2.82
CA MET A 1 1.42 35.19 -1.91
C MET A 1 0.47 34.09 -2.35
N LEU A 2 0.97 32.91 -2.73
CA LEU A 2 0.13 31.74 -2.98
C LEU A 2 -0.54 31.35 -1.65
N LYS A 3 -1.87 31.55 -1.54
CA LYS A 3 -2.63 31.05 -0.40
C LYS A 3 -2.55 29.53 -0.42
N LYS A 4 -1.96 28.91 0.60
CA LYS A 4 -2.02 27.45 0.78
C LYS A 4 -3.47 27.06 0.99
N LYS A 5 -4.03 26.27 0.07
CA LYS A 5 -5.36 25.67 0.24
C LYS A 5 -5.27 24.63 1.37
N ILE A 6 -6.11 24.76 2.40
CA ILE A 6 -6.29 23.71 3.40
C ILE A 6 -7.21 22.66 2.79
N LEU A 7 -6.73 21.42 2.67
CA LEU A 7 -7.51 20.29 2.18
C LEU A 7 -8.17 19.57 3.35
N THR A 8 -9.42 19.15 3.17
CA THR A 8 -10.03 18.12 4.03
C THR A 8 -9.33 16.77 3.84
N VAL A 9 -9.50 15.86 4.80
CA VAL A 9 -8.98 14.49 4.69
C VAL A 9 -9.48 13.80 3.43
N LYS A 10 -10.77 14.02 3.06
CA LYS A 10 -11.36 13.48 1.84
C LYS A 10 -10.67 14.01 0.59
N GLU A 11 -10.52 15.33 0.47
CA GLU A 11 -9.87 15.95 -0.68
C GLU A 11 -8.42 15.47 -0.87
N LEU A 12 -7.66 15.37 0.23
CA LEU A 12 -6.30 14.85 0.17
C LEU A 12 -6.27 13.37 -0.26
N SER A 13 -7.18 12.57 0.29
CA SER A 13 -7.27 11.13 -0.03
C SER A 13 -7.63 10.90 -1.50
N GLU A 14 -8.58 11.68 -2.04
CA GLU A 14 -8.96 11.64 -3.45
C GLU A 14 -7.80 12.08 -4.35
N HIS A 15 -7.04 13.10 -3.95
CA HIS A 15 -5.86 13.53 -4.69
C HIS A 15 -4.76 12.45 -4.72
N ILE A 16 -4.43 11.86 -3.57
CA ILE A 16 -3.46 10.76 -3.48
C ILE A 16 -3.93 9.56 -4.33
N LYS A 17 -5.22 9.22 -4.25
CA LYS A 17 -5.80 8.14 -5.05
C LYS A 17 -5.60 8.39 -6.55
N GLY A 18 -5.87 9.59 -7.03
CA GLY A 18 -5.66 9.93 -8.44
C GLY A 18 -4.21 9.78 -8.91
N LEU A 19 -3.23 10.12 -8.05
CA LEU A 19 -1.82 9.90 -8.36
C LEU A 19 -1.44 8.41 -8.40
N LEU A 20 -2.03 7.60 -7.51
CA LEU A 20 -1.77 6.16 -7.44
C LEU A 20 -2.48 5.36 -8.55
N GLU A 21 -3.60 5.87 -9.07
CA GLU A 21 -4.35 5.27 -10.18
C GLU A 21 -3.80 5.65 -11.56
N ALA A 22 -2.71 6.42 -11.62
CA ALA A 22 -2.03 6.76 -12.87
C ALA A 22 -1.45 5.51 -13.57
N GLU A 23 -1.43 5.53 -14.91
CA GLU A 23 -1.05 4.38 -15.74
C GLU A 23 0.39 3.91 -15.46
N GLU A 24 1.28 4.83 -15.09
CA GLU A 24 2.68 4.55 -14.79
C GLU A 24 2.87 3.68 -13.53
N LEU A 25 1.90 3.69 -12.62
CA LEU A 25 1.92 2.87 -11.40
C LEU A 25 1.08 1.59 -11.53
N ALA A 26 0.42 1.39 -12.67
CA ALA A 26 -0.35 0.18 -12.92
C ALA A 26 0.58 -1.01 -13.17
N GLY A 27 0.51 -2.04 -12.31
CA GLY A 27 1.20 -3.32 -12.53
C GLY A 27 2.71 -3.31 -12.29
N ILE A 28 3.23 -2.34 -11.54
CA ILE A 28 4.65 -2.30 -11.17
C ILE A 28 5.02 -3.42 -10.19
N TRP A 29 6.32 -3.75 -10.16
CA TRP A 29 6.91 -4.64 -9.16
C TRP A 29 7.60 -3.81 -8.07
N VAL A 30 7.46 -4.24 -6.82
CA VAL A 30 8.08 -3.61 -5.65
C VAL A 30 8.72 -4.70 -4.80
N GLU A 31 9.97 -4.48 -4.38
CA GLU A 31 10.70 -5.34 -3.45
C GLU A 31 10.82 -4.65 -2.08
N GLY A 32 10.78 -5.44 -1.01
CA GLY A 32 10.96 -4.97 0.36
C GLY A 32 10.84 -6.11 1.37
N GLU A 33 11.24 -5.86 2.60
CA GLU A 33 11.10 -6.79 3.72
C GLU A 33 9.63 -6.90 4.12
N LEU A 34 9.13 -8.13 4.31
CA LEU A 34 7.75 -8.36 4.72
C LEU A 34 7.65 -8.31 6.25
N SER A 35 6.76 -7.45 6.74
CA SER A 35 6.52 -7.29 8.17
C SER A 35 5.02 -7.19 8.49
N ASN A 36 4.68 -7.27 9.78
CA ASN A 36 3.30 -7.11 10.28
C ASN A 36 2.25 -8.00 9.57
N PHE A 37 2.63 -9.20 9.14
CA PHE A 37 1.73 -10.10 8.43
C PHE A 37 0.52 -10.49 9.29
N ARG A 38 -0.68 -10.36 8.72
CA ARG A 38 -1.96 -10.74 9.33
C ARG A 38 -2.83 -11.45 8.30
N LYS A 39 -3.21 -12.67 8.63
CA LYS A 39 -4.15 -13.48 7.84
C LYS A 39 -5.58 -13.22 8.28
N ALA A 40 -6.42 -12.69 7.40
CA ALA A 40 -7.87 -12.69 7.53
C ALA A 40 -8.50 -13.78 6.64
N VAL A 41 -9.81 -13.99 6.76
CA VAL A 41 -10.55 -15.02 6.03
C VAL A 41 -10.44 -14.84 4.51
N ARG A 42 -10.51 -13.59 4.02
CA ARG A 42 -10.52 -13.26 2.59
C ARG A 42 -9.23 -12.61 2.08
N HIS A 43 -8.50 -11.95 2.97
CA HIS A 43 -7.42 -11.03 2.64
C HIS A 43 -6.22 -11.27 3.54
N TYR A 44 -5.03 -11.16 2.98
CA TYR A 44 -3.82 -11.03 3.79
C TYR A 44 -3.44 -9.56 3.81
N TYR A 45 -3.06 -9.08 4.99
CA TYR A 45 -2.54 -7.74 5.21
C TYR A 45 -1.10 -7.87 5.68
N PHE A 46 -0.22 -7.02 5.19
CA PHE A 46 1.19 -6.98 5.56
C PHE A 46 1.74 -5.62 5.21
N ASP A 47 2.92 -5.29 5.74
CA ASP A 47 3.66 -4.12 5.32
C ASP A 47 4.92 -4.57 4.56
N LEU A 48 5.25 -3.89 3.46
CA LEU A 48 6.56 -3.95 2.80
C LEU A 48 7.39 -2.75 3.24
N LYS A 49 8.64 -2.98 3.64
CA LYS A 49 9.52 -1.90 4.12
C LYS A 49 10.94 -2.01 3.55
N ASP A 50 11.63 -0.88 3.58
CA ASP A 50 13.08 -0.75 3.46
C ASP A 50 13.60 0.18 4.59
N GLU A 51 14.82 0.68 4.47
CA GLU A 51 15.45 1.55 5.48
C GLU A 51 14.74 2.91 5.64
N HIS A 52 13.94 3.35 4.67
CA HIS A 52 13.42 4.71 4.57
C HIS A 52 11.91 4.79 4.31
N ALA A 53 11.27 3.67 3.94
CA ALA A 53 9.88 3.64 3.51
C ALA A 53 9.11 2.42 4.05
N LEU A 54 7.78 2.58 4.11
CA LEU A 54 6.82 1.56 4.51
C LEU A 54 5.58 1.66 3.62
N LEU A 55 5.19 0.55 3.02
CA LEU A 55 3.95 0.39 2.26
C LEU A 55 3.04 -0.59 2.97
N ARG A 56 1.83 -0.16 3.32
CA ARG A 56 0.78 -1.07 3.79
C ARG A 56 0.11 -1.75 2.61
N CYS A 57 0.13 -3.07 2.61
CA CYS A 57 -0.31 -3.89 1.49
C CYS A 57 -1.50 -4.78 1.88
N VAL A 58 -2.31 -5.09 0.86
CA VAL A 58 -3.38 -6.08 0.95
C VAL A 58 -3.27 -7.03 -0.24
N MET A 59 -3.25 -8.32 0.03
CA MET A 59 -3.42 -9.36 -0.97
C MET A 59 -4.86 -9.83 -0.97
N PHE A 60 -5.58 -9.47 -2.03
CA PHE A 60 -6.97 -9.90 -2.22
C PHE A 60 -7.02 -11.35 -2.70
N ARG A 61 -7.85 -12.20 -2.07
CA ARG A 61 -8.04 -13.61 -2.46
C ARG A 61 -6.70 -14.35 -2.66
N PRO A 62 -5.87 -14.44 -1.61
CA PRO A 62 -4.54 -15.01 -1.71
C PRO A 62 -4.60 -16.46 -2.21
N SER A 63 -3.83 -16.76 -3.26
CA SER A 63 -3.66 -18.10 -3.82
C SER A 63 -2.16 -18.43 -3.88
N ILE A 64 -1.57 -18.60 -2.70
CA ILE A 64 -0.15 -18.91 -2.53
C ILE A 64 0.01 -20.23 -1.75
N PRO A 65 1.02 -21.06 -2.07
CA PRO A 65 1.14 -22.40 -1.51
C PRO A 65 1.68 -22.44 -0.07
N PHE A 66 1.96 -21.28 0.52
CA PHE A 66 2.48 -21.14 1.88
C PHE A 66 1.83 -19.98 2.63
N VAL A 67 2.01 -19.93 3.95
CA VAL A 67 1.63 -18.77 4.77
C VAL A 67 2.89 -17.93 4.99
N PRO A 68 2.91 -16.66 4.54
CA PRO A 68 4.05 -15.77 4.77
C PRO A 68 4.38 -15.63 6.25
N LYS A 69 5.66 -15.40 6.54
CA LYS A 69 6.16 -15.09 7.88
C LYS A 69 6.92 -13.77 7.78
N ASN A 70 6.91 -13.00 8.86
CA ASN A 70 7.74 -11.79 8.95
C ASN A 70 9.22 -12.20 8.82
N GLY A 71 10.01 -11.37 8.15
CA GLY A 71 11.45 -11.57 7.98
C GLY A 71 12.03 -10.75 6.85
#